data_AF-W0I7C7-F1
#
_entry.id   AF-W0I7C7-F1
#
_cell.length_a   1.000
_cell.length_b   1.000
_cell.length_c   1.000
_cell.angle_alpha   90.00
_cell.angle_beta   90.00
_cell.angle_gamma   90.00
#
_symmetry.space_group_name_H-M   'P 1'
#
loop_
_entity.id
_entity.type
_entity.pdbx_description
1 polymer ?
#
loop_
_entity_poly.entity_id
_entity_poly.type
_entity_poly.pdbx_seq_one_letter_code
_entity_poly.pdbx_strand_id
1 'polypeptide(L)'
;MLKVELCIGCTACANVCPFDAIGVADDSKRIIHFSPENCGNCSFECNEVCPTRAIERKPDKITLEFEYAYCLECGRKMMRTKKEAEYYAQQLLKMGEKVEFAFICDECKMKKISSVSDKYEGYLI
;
A
#
# COMPACT_ATOMS: atom_id res chain seq x y z
N MET A 1 18.93 5.47 6.34
CA MET A 1 18.00 6.07 7.30
C MET A 1 16.58 6.00 6.80
N LEU A 2 15.65 5.75 7.74
CA LEU A 2 14.22 5.70 7.49
C LEU A 2 13.54 7.02 7.90
N LYS A 3 12.77 7.62 6.99
CA LYS A 3 11.90 8.78 7.19
C LYS A 3 10.50 8.29 7.57
N VAL A 4 10.27 8.14 8.87
CA VAL A 4 9.08 7.48 9.44
C VAL A 4 7.77 8.14 8.98
N GLU A 5 7.76 9.47 8.89
CA GLU A 5 6.63 10.28 8.46
C GLU A 5 6.19 9.97 7.02
N LEU A 6 7.13 9.61 6.15
CA LEU A 6 6.88 9.27 4.75
C LEU A 6 6.53 7.79 4.55
N CYS A 7 6.77 6.92 5.53
CA CYS A 7 6.43 5.51 5.41
C CYS A 7 4.91 5.33 5.43
N ILE A 8 4.40 4.59 4.45
CA ILE A 8 2.97 4.31 4.27
C ILE A 8 2.60 2.85 4.57
N GLY A 9 3.57 2.01 4.96
CA GLY A 9 3.29 0.62 5.30
C GLY A 9 2.87 -0.28 4.14
N CYS A 10 3.29 0.03 2.90
CA CYS A 10 2.92 -0.71 1.68
C CYS A 10 3.72 -2.00 1.44
N THR A 11 4.65 -2.36 2.33
CA THR A 11 5.46 -3.59 2.32
C THR A 11 6.34 -3.85 1.08
N ALA A 12 6.36 -2.96 0.09
CA ALA A 12 7.16 -3.12 -1.13
C ALA A 12 8.66 -3.39 -0.84
N CYS A 13 9.23 -2.67 0.14
CA CYS A 13 10.61 -2.85 0.56
C CYS A 13 10.88 -4.21 1.22
N ALA A 14 9.91 -4.76 1.95
CA ALA A 14 10.02 -6.10 2.56
C ALA A 14 10.01 -7.18 1.49
N ASN A 15 9.12 -7.07 0.49
CA ASN A 15 8.97 -8.05 -0.59
C ASN A 15 10.23 -8.21 -1.45
N VAL A 16 11.08 -7.17 -1.53
CA VAL A 16 12.32 -7.20 -2.33
C VAL A 16 13.58 -7.45 -1.50
N CYS A 17 13.48 -7.49 -0.17
CA CYS A 17 14.65 -7.66 0.69
C CYS A 17 15.09 -9.13 0.72
N PRO A 18 16.28 -9.49 0.23
CA PRO A 18 16.73 -10.89 0.21
C PRO A 18 17.33 -11.36 1.55
N PHE A 19 17.42 -10.49 2.55
CA PHE A 19 18.10 -10.73 3.83
C PHE A 19 17.19 -10.69 5.05
N ASP A 20 15.86 -10.63 4.86
CA ASP A 20 14.89 -10.49 5.94
C ASP A 20 15.22 -9.32 6.90
N ALA A 21 15.81 -8.25 6.35
CA ALA A 21 16.12 -7.03 7.11
C ALA A 21 14.89 -6.16 7.34
N ILE A 22 13.78 -6.48 6.67
CA ILE A 22 12.49 -5.80 6.77
C ILE A 22 11.40 -6.88 6.89
N GLY A 23 10.91 -7.09 8.11
CA GLY A 23 9.84 -8.05 8.40
C GLY A 23 8.47 -7.40 8.43
N VAL A 24 7.43 -8.16 8.08
CA VAL A 24 6.03 -7.73 8.13
C VAL A 24 5.22 -8.72 8.96
N ALA A 25 4.41 -8.19 9.88
CA ALA A 25 3.39 -8.94 10.58
C ALA A 25 2.03 -8.25 10.38
N ASP A 26 1.04 -9.01 9.90
CA ASP A 26 -0.30 -8.51 9.63
C ASP A 26 -1.31 -9.19 10.58
N ASP A 27 -2.03 -8.39 11.37
CA ASP A 27 -3.13 -8.85 12.23
C ASP A 27 -4.26 -7.80 12.30
N SER A 28 -4.53 -7.22 13.48
CA SER A 28 -5.43 -6.07 13.67
C SER A 28 -4.84 -4.79 13.07
N LYS A 29 -3.50 -4.70 13.08
CA LYS A 29 -2.69 -3.66 12.42
C LYS A 29 -1.60 -4.30 11.59
N ARG A 30 -1.02 -3.53 10.68
CA ARG A 30 0.23 -3.89 9.99
C ARG A 30 1.41 -3.39 10.79
N ILE A 31 2.32 -4.30 11.12
CA ILE A 31 3.58 -4.00 11.80
C ILE A 31 4.73 -4.25 10.82
N ILE A 32 5.65 -3.29 10.71
CA ILE A 32 6.88 -3.43 9.92
C ILE A 32 8.09 -3.25 10.82
N HIS A 33 8.94 -4.27 10.86
CA HIS A 33 10.17 -4.29 11.64
C HIS A 33 11.36 -4.09 10.72
N PHE A 34 12.20 -3.10 11.01
CA PHE A 34 13.46 -2.87 10.32
C PHE A 34 14.60 -3.31 11.23
N SER A 35 15.39 -4.28 10.76
CA SER A 35 16.49 -4.93 11.47
C SER A 35 17.79 -4.67 10.71
N PRO A 36 18.47 -3.52 10.93
CA PRO A 36 19.72 -3.20 10.24
C PRO A 36 20.80 -4.25 10.45
N GLU A 37 20.80 -4.99 11.56
CA GLU A 37 21.71 -6.11 11.80
C GLU A 37 21.66 -7.17 10.68
N ASN A 38 20.50 -7.37 10.07
CA ASN A 38 20.30 -8.33 8.98
C ASN A 38 20.55 -7.70 7.60
N CYS A 39 20.69 -6.37 7.50
CA CYS A 39 20.91 -5.69 6.23
C CYS A 39 22.33 -5.96 5.71
N GLY A 40 22.42 -6.88 4.74
CA GLY A 40 23.63 -7.29 4.04
C GLY A 40 23.89 -6.53 2.73
N ASN A 41 24.88 -7.01 1.96
CA ASN A 41 25.31 -6.39 0.72
C ASN A 41 24.34 -6.72 -0.43
N CYS A 42 23.56 -5.74 -0.85
CA CYS A 42 22.68 -5.74 -2.04
C CYS A 42 22.79 -4.40 -2.77
N SER A 43 22.01 -4.21 -3.83
CA SER A 43 21.95 -2.94 -4.57
C SER A 43 20.99 -1.92 -3.93
N PHE A 44 20.44 -2.22 -2.75
CA PHE A 44 19.42 -1.42 -2.06
C PHE A 44 18.13 -1.23 -2.87
N GLU A 45 17.66 -2.30 -3.51
CA GLU A 45 16.40 -2.36 -4.25
C GLU A 45 15.20 -1.90 -3.41
N CYS A 46 15.26 -2.10 -2.08
CA CYS A 46 14.27 -1.60 -1.12
C CYS A 46 14.08 -0.07 -1.15
N ASN A 47 15.14 0.68 -1.50
CA ASN A 47 15.08 2.14 -1.67
C ASN A 47 14.40 2.54 -2.97
N GLU A 48 14.64 1.77 -4.04
CA GLU A 48 14.12 2.05 -5.37
C GLU A 48 12.61 1.79 -5.46
N VAL A 49 12.14 0.69 -4.85
CA VAL A 49 10.72 0.33 -4.86
C VAL A 49 9.87 1.15 -3.89
N CYS A 50 10.47 1.99 -3.05
CA CYS A 50 9.73 2.78 -2.07
C CYS A 50 9.02 3.97 -2.76
N PRO A 51 7.68 3.94 -2.89
CA PRO A 51 6.96 4.94 -3.69
C PRO A 51 7.03 6.35 -3.09
N THR A 52 7.25 6.45 -1.78
CA THR A 52 7.37 7.73 -1.05
C THR A 52 8.81 8.11 -0.74
N ARG A 53 9.80 7.32 -1.18
CA ARG A 53 11.23 7.50 -0.89
C ARG A 53 11.51 7.64 0.62
N ALA A 54 10.76 6.89 1.43
CA ALA A 54 10.87 6.88 2.89
C ALA A 54 12.17 6.23 3.37
N ILE A 55 12.81 5.37 2.57
CA ILE A 55 14.04 4.67 2.94
C ILE A 55 15.18 5.08 2.02
N GLU A 56 16.35 5.33 2.62
CA GLU A 56 17.58 5.71 1.92
C GLU A 56 18.78 5.01 2.57
N ARG A 57 19.60 4.31 1.78
CA ARG A 57 20.69 3.43 2.27
C ARG A 57 20.15 2.38 3.25
N LYS A 58 20.95 2.03 4.27
CA LYS A 58 20.56 1.11 5.34
C LYS A 58 19.56 1.78 6.30
N PRO A 59 18.42 1.15 6.64
CA PRO A 59 17.47 1.70 7.59
C PRO A 59 18.00 1.65 9.02
N ASP A 60 17.35 2.36 9.93
CA ASP A 60 17.62 2.27 11.37
C ASP A 60 16.85 1.10 12.00
N LYS A 61 17.20 0.71 13.23
CA LYS A 61 16.46 -0.31 13.98
C LYS A 61 15.18 0.31 14.53
N ILE A 62 14.05 0.00 13.91
CA ILE A 62 12.76 0.59 14.27
C ILE A 62 11.59 -0.33 13.91
N THR A 63 10.51 -0.23 14.69
CA THR A 63 9.23 -0.88 14.40
C THR A 63 8.18 0.18 14.16
N LEU A 64 7.41 0.03 13.08
CA LEU A 64 6.32 0.93 12.71
C LEU A 64 4.99 0.16 12.69
N GLU A 65 3.93 0.83 13.10
CA GLU A 65 2.57 0.29 13.10
C GLU A 65 1.64 1.13 12.21
N PHE A 66 0.77 0.47 11.46
CA PHE A 66 -0.16 1.12 10.53
C PHE A 66 -1.57 0.52 10.67
N GLU A 67 -2.56 1.40 10.76
CA GLU A 67 -3.97 1.04 10.67
C GLU A 67 -4.34 0.63 9.23
N TYR A 68 -5.23 -0.34 9.08
CA TYR A 68 -5.77 -0.72 7.78
C TYR A 68 -6.79 0.30 7.26
N ALA A 69 -6.89 0.39 5.93
CA ALA A 69 -8.03 1.04 5.30
C ALA A 69 -9.27 0.14 5.38
N TYR A 70 -10.45 0.76 5.34
CA TYR A 70 -11.73 0.07 5.29
C TYR A 70 -12.48 0.50 4.04
N CYS A 71 -13.18 -0.44 3.42
CA CYS A 71 -13.93 -0.18 2.19
C CYS A 71 -15.09 0.79 2.47
N LEU A 72 -15.20 1.89 1.72
CA LEU A 72 -16.30 2.85 1.86
C LEU A 72 -17.67 2.26 1.48
N GLU A 73 -17.70 1.18 0.70
CA GLU A 73 -18.95 0.57 0.22
C GLU A 73 -19.47 -0.52 1.15
N CYS A 74 -18.59 -1.41 1.63
CA CYS A 74 -19.00 -2.59 2.40
C CYS A 74 -18.42 -2.63 3.82
N GLY A 75 -17.62 -1.64 4.21
CA GLY A 75 -17.03 -1.55 5.55
C GLY A 75 -15.97 -2.59 5.87
N ARG A 76 -15.61 -3.49 4.96
CA ARG A 76 -14.61 -4.54 5.22
C ARG A 76 -13.20 -3.98 5.35
N LYS A 77 -12.38 -4.62 6.19
CA LYS A 77 -10.93 -4.37 6.29
C LYS A 77 -10.25 -4.67 4.95
N MET A 78 -9.39 -3.78 4.50
CA MET A 78 -8.61 -3.94 3.27
C MET A 78 -7.16 -4.31 3.60
N MET A 79 -6.47 -4.94 2.64
CA MET A 79 -5.05 -5.33 2.82
C MET A 79 -4.06 -4.16 2.71
N ARG A 80 -4.52 -2.99 2.25
CA ARG A 80 -3.74 -1.75 2.23
C ARG A 80 -3.91 -0.98 3.53
N THR A 81 -2.86 -0.28 3.96
CA THR A 81 -2.97 0.59 5.13
C THR A 81 -3.80 1.83 4.81
N LYS A 82 -4.28 2.55 5.83
CA LYS A 82 -4.93 3.85 5.66
C LYS A 82 -4.01 4.84 4.94
N LYS A 83 -2.74 4.93 5.35
CA LYS A 83 -1.75 5.81 4.70
C LYS A 83 -1.50 5.45 3.25
N GLU A 84 -1.48 4.16 2.93
CA GLU A 84 -1.33 3.67 1.56
C GLU A 84 -2.54 4.03 0.69
N ALA A 85 -3.76 3.87 1.23
CA ALA A 85 -4.97 4.34 0.55
C ALA A 85 -4.95 5.86 0.33
N GLU A 86 -4.55 6.65 1.33
CA GLU A 86 -4.41 8.11 1.20
C GLU A 86 -3.37 8.49 0.13
N TYR A 87 -2.24 7.78 0.07
CA TYR A 87 -1.24 7.97 -0.97
C TYR A 87 -1.85 7.75 -2.37
N TYR A 88 -2.57 6.66 -2.58
CA TYR A 88 -3.24 6.40 -3.87
C TYR A 88 -4.35 7.42 -4.17
N ALA A 89 -5.10 7.87 -3.18
CA ALA A 89 -6.10 8.92 -3.35
C ALA A 89 -5.47 10.20 -3.90
N GLN A 90 -4.30 10.60 -3.40
CA GLN A 90 -3.57 11.74 -3.93
C GLN A 90 -3.09 11.52 -5.38
N GLN A 91 -2.68 10.30 -5.75
CA GLN A 91 -2.31 10.02 -7.14
C GLN A 91 -3.51 10.09 -8.08
N LEU A 92 -4.65 9.53 -7.68
CA LEU A 92 -5.91 9.63 -8.43
C LEU A 92 -6.31 11.10 -8.62
N LEU A 93 -6.23 11.90 -7.56
CA LEU A 93 -6.53 13.33 -7.64
C LEU A 93 -5.65 14.05 -8.68
N LYS A 94 -4.35 13.76 -8.70
CA LYS A 94 -3.41 14.33 -9.70
C LYS A 94 -3.75 13.92 -11.13
N MET A 95 -4.35 12.75 -11.31
CA MET A 95 -4.80 12.24 -12.60
C MET A 95 -6.20 12.74 -13.00
N GLY A 96 -6.88 13.52 -12.16
CA GLY A 96 -8.27 13.94 -12.38
C GLY A 96 -9.29 12.81 -12.16
N GLU A 97 -8.88 11.76 -11.46
CA GLU A 97 -9.70 10.58 -11.17
C GLU A 97 -10.39 10.68 -9.81
N LYS A 98 -11.41 9.84 -9.62
CA LYS A 98 -12.21 9.73 -8.40
C LYS A 98 -11.40 9.16 -7.23
N VAL A 99 -11.11 9.99 -6.24
CA VAL A 99 -10.25 9.66 -5.08
C VAL A 99 -10.84 8.57 -4.19
N GLU A 100 -12.17 8.45 -4.14
CA GLU A 100 -12.87 7.42 -3.36
C GLU A 100 -12.47 6.01 -3.77
N PHE A 101 -12.03 5.79 -5.02
CA PHE A 101 -11.57 4.48 -5.47
C PHE A 101 -10.35 3.97 -4.71
N ALA A 102 -9.55 4.84 -4.08
CA ALA A 102 -8.45 4.39 -3.23
C ALA A 102 -8.95 3.67 -1.95
N PHE A 103 -10.18 3.95 -1.53
CA PHE A 103 -10.82 3.39 -0.33
C PHE A 103 -11.95 2.41 -0.66
N ILE A 104 -12.00 1.88 -1.89
CA ILE A 104 -12.93 0.81 -2.27
C ILE A 104 -12.13 -0.48 -2.48
N CYS A 105 -12.62 -1.59 -1.92
CA CYS A 105 -12.01 -2.90 -2.10
C CYS A 105 -12.24 -3.44 -3.52
N ASP A 106 -11.39 -4.37 -3.94
CA ASP A 106 -11.37 -4.82 -5.33
C ASP A 106 -12.69 -5.49 -5.74
N GLU A 107 -13.35 -6.23 -4.85
CA GLU A 107 -14.68 -6.79 -5.11
C GLU A 107 -15.76 -5.72 -5.32
N CYS A 108 -15.79 -4.68 -4.50
CA CYS A 108 -16.75 -3.58 -4.68
C CYS A 108 -16.45 -2.77 -5.95
N LYS A 109 -15.17 -2.65 -6.35
CA LYS A 109 -14.80 -2.06 -7.66
C LYS A 109 -15.31 -2.91 -8.81
N MET A 110 -15.09 -4.23 -8.78
CA MET A 110 -15.55 -5.14 -9.84
C MET A 110 -17.07 -5.10 -10.02
N LYS A 111 -17.84 -5.07 -8.92
CA LYS A 111 -19.32 -4.92 -8.98
C LYS A 111 -19.77 -3.64 -9.66
N LYS A 112 -19.03 -2.53 -9.49
CA LYS A 112 -19.34 -1.27 -10.17
C LYS A 112 -19.06 -1.38 -11.68
N ILE A 113 -18.00 -2.07 -12.08
CA ILE A 113 -17.65 -2.29 -13.49
C ILE A 113 -18.67 -3.21 -14.19
N SER A 114 -19.07 -4.31 -13.55
CA SER A 114 -20.07 -5.23 -14.12
C SER A 114 -21.43 -4.55 -14.33
N SER A 115 -21.84 -3.67 -13.41
CA SER A 115 -23.08 -2.89 -13.57
C SER A 115 -23.05 -1.91 -14.75
N VAL A 116 -21.87 -1.62 -15.30
CA VAL A 116 -21.70 -0.78 -16.49
C VAL A 116 -21.76 -1.64 -17.76
N SER A 117 -21.13 -2.82 -17.79
CA SER A 117 -21.24 -3.74 -18.94
C SER A 117 -22.69 -4.15 -19.22
N ASP A 118 -23.45 -4.45 -18.17
CA ASP A 118 -24.86 -4.85 -18.28
C ASP A 118 -25.73 -3.73 -18.90
N LYS A 119 -25.37 -2.46 -18.66
CA LYS A 119 -26.07 -1.30 -19.25
C LYS A 119 -25.74 -1.08 -20.71
N TYR A 120 -24.51 -1.40 -21.13
CA TYR A 120 -24.11 -1.28 -22.54
C TYR A 120 -24.72 -2.39 -23.40
N GLU A 121 -24.87 -3.62 -22.88
CA GLU A 121 -25.61 -4.68 -23.57
C GLU A 121 -27.08 -4.33 -23.77
N GLY A 122 -27.71 -3.63 -22.81
CA GLY A 122 -29.08 -3.13 -22.94
C GLY A 122 -29.26 -1.98 -23.94
N TYR A 123 -28.19 -1.38 -24.48
CA TYR A 123 -28.23 -0.28 -25.45
C TYR A 123 -27.93 -0.75 -26.88
N LEU A 124 -27.56 -2.01 -27.06
CA LEU A 124 -27.26 -2.64 -28.36
C LEU A 124 -28.45 -3.43 -28.94
N ILE A 125 -29.65 -3.23 -28.38
CA ILE A 125 -30.92 -3.82 -28.82
C ILE A 125 -31.85 -2.73 -29.35
#